data_AF-A0A7Y7CX75-F1
#
_entry.id   AF-A0A7Y7CX75-F1
#
_cell.length_a   1.000
_cell.length_b   1.000
_cell.length_c   1.000
_cell.angle_alpha   90.00
_cell.angle_beta   90.00
_cell.angle_gamma   90.00
#
_symmetry.space_group_name_H-M   'P 1'
#
loop_
_entity.id
_entity.type
_entity.pdbx_description
1 polymer ?
#
loop_
_entity_poly.entity_id
_entity_poly.type
_entity_poly.pdbx_seq_one_letter_code
_entity_poly.pdbx_strand_id
1 'polypeptide(L)'
;MNRILIVLFLAIGLTSQAQERREDGTLYDGNLTFQVVEENLRNEGTMLVCILNEANGRCVQNLIAPFEVLVYNQNDEQIWNSLWTGQNMDLKFKVPMRGAKYVIIQARADFVVNSRTGTRIYTDGPMTVKYELE
;
A
#
# COMPACT_ATOMS: atom_id res chain seq x y z
N MET A 1 -33.87 36.75 13.03
CA MET A 1 -33.28 35.82 12.04
C MET A 1 -31.96 36.40 11.55
N ASN A 2 -30.82 36.10 12.18
CA ASN A 2 -29.49 36.39 11.56
C ASN A 2 -28.26 35.82 12.32
N ARG A 3 -28.40 34.80 13.18
CA ARG A 3 -27.26 34.22 13.92
C ARG A 3 -26.98 32.73 13.64
N ILE A 4 -27.71 32.12 12.71
CA ILE A 4 -27.57 30.69 12.39
C ILE A 4 -26.59 30.45 11.23
N LEU A 5 -26.18 31.50 10.50
CA LEU A 5 -25.36 31.35 9.28
C LEU A 5 -23.84 31.27 9.50
N ILE A 6 -23.33 31.54 10.71
CA ILE A 6 -21.87 31.64 10.94
C ILE A 6 -21.27 30.30 11.42
N VAL A 7 -22.09 29.35 11.88
CA VAL A 7 -21.59 28.05 12.38
C VAL A 7 -21.38 27.03 11.24
N LEU A 8 -21.96 27.25 10.05
CA LEU A 8 -21.92 26.27 8.96
C LEU A 8 -20.61 26.28 8.14
N PHE A 9 -19.76 27.31 8.26
CA PHE A 9 -18.52 27.42 7.50
C PHE A 9 -17.29 26.81 8.17
N LEU A 10 -17.37 26.36 9.43
CA LEU A 10 -16.23 25.81 10.15
C LEU A 10 -16.02 24.29 9.98
N ALA A 11 -16.92 23.60 9.26
CA ALA A 11 -16.93 22.14 9.18
C ALA A 11 -16.35 21.54 7.88
N ILE A 12 -15.83 22.36 6.95
CA ILE A 12 -15.38 21.88 5.62
C ILE A 12 -13.86 21.61 5.57
N GLY A 13 -13.13 21.81 6.67
CA GLY A 13 -11.66 21.71 6.69
C GLY A 13 -11.07 20.32 6.93
N LEU A 14 -11.89 19.28 7.09
CA LEU A 14 -11.39 17.93 7.37
C LEU A 14 -11.64 17.03 6.16
N THR A 15 -10.57 16.35 5.74
CA THR A 15 -10.53 15.23 4.79
C THR A 15 -10.55 15.58 3.31
N SER A 16 -9.40 16.02 2.80
CA SER A 16 -8.94 15.69 1.44
C SER A 16 -7.41 15.77 1.44
N GLN A 17 -6.76 14.75 1.99
CA GLN A 17 -5.33 14.53 1.79
C GLN A 17 -5.20 14.06 0.33
N ALA A 18 -5.14 15.00 -0.61
CA ALA A 18 -4.69 14.70 -1.97
C ALA A 18 -3.16 14.72 -1.98
N GLN A 19 -2.52 14.38 -3.10
CA GLN A 19 -1.07 14.59 -3.22
C GLN A 19 -0.74 16.06 -2.96
N GLU A 20 0.09 16.32 -1.95
CA GLU A 20 0.47 17.66 -1.53
C GLU A 20 1.92 17.93 -1.93
N ARG A 21 2.18 19.14 -2.41
CA ARG A 21 3.54 19.61 -2.60
C ARG A 21 3.93 20.43 -1.37
N ARG A 22 4.89 19.92 -0.60
CA ARG A 22 5.42 20.60 0.59
C ARG A 22 6.30 21.80 0.19
N GLU A 23 6.60 22.66 1.15
CA GLU A 23 7.39 23.90 0.95
C GLU A 23 8.79 23.65 0.37
N ASP A 24 9.38 22.49 0.68
CA ASP A 24 10.66 22.03 0.16
C ASP A 24 10.58 21.47 -1.28
N GLY A 25 9.38 21.43 -1.86
CA GLY A 25 9.10 20.91 -3.19
C GLY A 25 8.82 19.41 -3.25
N THR A 26 8.88 18.70 -2.11
CA THR A 26 8.60 17.27 -1.98
C THR A 26 7.12 16.99 -2.28
N LEU A 27 6.86 15.98 -3.12
CA LEU A 27 5.52 15.44 -3.32
C LEU A 27 5.23 14.40 -2.25
N TYR A 28 4.08 14.51 -1.59
CA TYR A 28 3.70 13.66 -0.48
C TYR A 28 2.23 13.22 -0.61
N ASP A 29 1.93 11.98 -0.23
CA ASP A 29 0.58 11.40 -0.17
C ASP A 29 0.49 10.39 0.98
N GLY A 30 -0.21 10.77 2.06
CA GLY A 30 -0.38 9.94 3.24
C GLY A 30 -1.42 8.83 3.10
N ASN A 31 -2.17 8.75 2.00
CA ASN A 31 -3.25 7.79 1.82
C ASN A 31 -2.84 6.59 0.96
N LEU A 32 -1.55 6.45 0.68
CA LEU A 32 -1.05 5.33 -0.10
C LEU A 32 -0.70 4.17 0.83
N THR A 33 -1.22 3.00 0.50
CA THR A 33 -0.91 1.75 1.19
C THR A 33 -0.86 0.57 0.21
N PHE A 34 -0.41 -0.59 0.67
CA PHE A 34 -0.56 -1.82 -0.09
C PHE A 34 -1.92 -2.47 0.17
N GLN A 35 -2.49 -3.07 -0.86
CA GLN A 35 -3.67 -3.91 -0.75
C GLN A 35 -3.42 -5.24 -1.48
N VAL A 36 -3.80 -6.36 -0.84
CA VAL A 36 -3.91 -7.65 -1.50
C VAL A 36 -5.27 -7.71 -2.19
N VAL A 37 -5.26 -7.91 -3.51
CA VAL A 37 -6.46 -7.93 -4.36
C VAL A 37 -6.94 -9.37 -4.57
N GLU A 38 -6.00 -10.28 -4.83
CA GLU A 38 -6.26 -11.71 -5.01
C GLU A 38 -5.12 -12.51 -4.37
N GLU A 39 -5.42 -13.70 -3.87
CA GLU A 39 -4.44 -14.57 -3.21
C GLU A 39 -4.75 -16.05 -3.51
N ASN A 40 -3.72 -16.83 -3.79
CA ASN A 40 -3.74 -18.29 -3.84
C ASN A 40 -2.34 -18.84 -3.51
N LEU A 41 -1.78 -18.38 -2.39
CA LEU A 41 -0.40 -18.64 -2.00
C LEU A 41 -0.21 -20.09 -1.56
N ARG A 42 -1.21 -20.69 -0.89
CA ARG A 42 -1.13 -22.07 -0.38
C ARG A 42 -1.13 -23.12 -1.51
N ASN A 43 -1.93 -22.91 -2.56
CA ASN A 43 -2.10 -23.91 -3.61
C ASN A 43 -1.23 -23.61 -4.84
N GLU A 44 -1.19 -22.36 -5.28
CA GLU A 44 -0.50 -21.96 -6.52
C GLU A 44 0.74 -21.10 -6.27
N GLY A 45 0.89 -20.52 -5.08
CA GLY A 45 1.98 -19.59 -4.80
C GLY A 45 1.81 -18.28 -5.56
N THR A 46 0.57 -17.80 -5.71
CA THR A 46 0.25 -16.55 -6.42
C THR A 46 -0.40 -15.52 -5.50
N MET A 47 -0.16 -14.24 -5.78
CA MET A 47 -0.74 -13.12 -5.04
C MET A 47 -0.74 -11.86 -5.91
N LEU A 48 -1.88 -11.19 -6.02
CA LEU A 48 -1.99 -9.89 -6.66
C LEU A 48 -2.02 -8.80 -5.60
N VAL A 49 -1.06 -7.88 -5.67
CA VAL A 49 -0.97 -6.72 -4.79
C VAL A 49 -1.24 -5.45 -5.59
N CYS A 50 -1.65 -4.36 -4.96
CA CYS A 50 -1.65 -3.05 -5.58
C CYS A 50 -1.26 -1.96 -4.57
N ILE A 51 -0.95 -0.76 -5.08
CA ILE A 51 -0.87 0.44 -4.25
C ILE A 51 -2.25 1.09 -4.27
N LEU A 52 -2.94 1.02 -3.14
CA LEU A 52 -4.27 1.58 -2.91
C LEU A 52 -4.13 3.05 -2.50
N ASN A 53 -4.98 3.92 -3.06
CA ASN A 53 -5.25 5.23 -2.48
C ASN A 53 -6.50 5.10 -1.58
N GLU A 54 -6.30 5.17 -0.27
CA GLU A 54 -7.36 4.97 0.73
C GLU A 54 -8.43 6.07 0.69
N ALA A 55 -8.09 7.29 0.25
CA ALA A 55 -9.04 8.39 0.16
C ALA A 55 -10.13 8.15 -0.90
N ASN A 56 -9.86 7.37 -1.94
CA ASN A 56 -10.83 7.06 -3.00
C ASN A 56 -11.10 5.56 -3.20
N GLY A 57 -10.41 4.69 -2.45
CA GLY A 57 -10.60 3.25 -2.49
C GLY A 57 -10.17 2.58 -3.80
N ARG A 58 -9.22 3.17 -4.54
CA ARG A 58 -8.79 2.65 -5.86
C ARG A 58 -7.30 2.32 -5.89
N CYS A 59 -6.98 1.20 -6.54
CA CYS A 59 -5.60 0.86 -6.92
C CYS A 59 -5.07 1.86 -7.97
N VAL A 60 -3.89 2.43 -7.70
CA VAL A 60 -3.22 3.39 -8.58
C VAL A 60 -2.19 2.67 -9.44
N GLN A 61 -2.51 2.51 -10.73
CA GLN A 61 -1.77 1.64 -11.65
C GLN A 61 -0.36 2.11 -12.03
N ASN A 62 -0.06 3.40 -11.89
CA ASN A 62 1.22 3.98 -12.27
C ASN A 62 2.14 4.26 -11.09
N LEU A 63 1.85 3.72 -9.91
CA LEU A 63 2.73 3.80 -8.74
C LEU A 63 3.42 2.47 -8.54
N ILE A 64 4.72 2.52 -8.27
CA ILE A 64 5.53 1.35 -7.96
C ILE A 64 6.34 1.63 -6.69
N ALA A 65 6.59 0.58 -5.90
CA ALA A 65 7.47 0.63 -4.75
C ALA A 65 8.21 -0.70 -4.63
N PRO A 66 9.53 -0.74 -4.40
CA PRO A 66 10.20 -1.97 -4.01
C PRO A 66 9.69 -2.42 -2.63
N PHE A 67 9.35 -3.71 -2.50
CA PHE A 67 8.83 -4.27 -1.26
C PHE A 67 9.37 -5.67 -0.98
N GLU A 68 9.26 -6.09 0.27
CA GLU A 68 9.47 -7.45 0.72
C GLU A 68 8.12 -8.10 1.04
N VAL A 69 7.99 -9.39 0.73
CA VAL A 69 6.89 -10.23 1.21
C VAL A 69 7.46 -11.24 2.18
N LEU A 70 7.00 -11.18 3.42
CA LEU A 70 7.34 -12.10 4.50
C LEU A 70 6.15 -13.02 4.74
N VAL A 71 6.37 -14.34 4.72
CA VAL A 71 5.30 -15.34 4.88
C VAL A 71 5.48 -16.04 6.21
N TYR A 72 4.40 -16.14 6.99
CA TYR A 72 4.40 -16.72 8.33
C TYR A 72 3.44 -17.90 8.41
N ASN A 73 3.76 -18.88 9.25
CA ASN A 73 2.88 -20.02 9.55
C ASN A 73 1.96 -19.74 10.76
N GLN A 74 1.21 -20.75 11.21
CA GLN A 74 0.29 -20.64 12.35
C GLN A 74 0.98 -20.44 13.71
N ASN A 75 2.29 -20.71 13.80
CA ASN A 75 3.09 -20.56 15.01
C ASN A 75 3.84 -19.21 15.05
N ASP A 76 3.49 -18.26 14.16
CA ASP A 76 4.19 -16.99 13.97
C ASP A 76 5.65 -17.14 13.52
N GLU A 77 6.03 -18.28 12.96
CA GLU A 77 7.37 -18.48 12.39
C GLU A 77 7.39 -18.01 10.94
N GLN A 78 8.39 -17.19 10.59
CA GLN A 78 8.64 -16.82 9.21
C GLN A 78 9.14 -18.05 8.42
N ILE A 79 8.36 -18.50 7.46
CA ILE A 79 8.67 -19.66 6.62
C ILE A 79 9.25 -19.28 5.25
N TRP A 80 9.09 -18.01 4.86
CA TRP A 80 9.60 -17.51 3.58
C TRP A 80 9.79 -15.99 3.59
N ASN A 81 10.72 -15.50 2.78
CA ASN A 81 10.80 -14.10 2.39
C ASN A 81 11.17 -13.91 0.91
N SER A 82 10.70 -12.86 0.28
CA SER A 82 11.07 -12.49 -1.09
C SER A 82 11.04 -11.00 -1.34
N LEU A 83 11.98 -10.51 -2.16
CA LEU A 83 12.09 -9.12 -2.56
C LEU A 83 11.53 -8.90 -3.97
N TRP A 84 10.76 -7.82 -4.12
CA TRP A 84 10.09 -7.45 -5.37
C TRP A 84 10.38 -6.01 -5.73
N THR A 85 10.50 -5.74 -7.03
CA THR A 85 10.77 -4.38 -7.54
C THR A 85 9.53 -3.49 -7.56
N GLY A 86 8.34 -4.07 -7.47
CA GLY A 86 7.06 -3.38 -7.65
C GLY A 86 6.70 -3.04 -9.10
N GLN A 87 7.52 -3.44 -10.08
CA GLN A 87 7.20 -3.25 -11.50
C GLN A 87 6.08 -4.18 -11.97
N ASN A 88 6.02 -5.38 -11.40
CA ASN A 88 4.91 -6.30 -11.54
C ASN A 88 4.36 -6.60 -10.15
N MET A 89 3.06 -6.40 -9.97
CA MET A 89 2.37 -6.64 -8.71
C MET A 89 1.59 -7.96 -8.70
N ASP A 90 1.57 -8.70 -9.81
CA ASP A 90 1.17 -10.10 -9.89
C ASP A 90 2.39 -10.98 -9.52
N LEU A 91 2.38 -11.46 -8.29
CA LEU A 91 3.50 -12.16 -7.67
C LEU A 91 3.33 -13.66 -7.87
N LYS A 92 4.37 -14.30 -8.42
CA LYS A 92 4.46 -15.75 -8.54
C LYS A 92 5.68 -16.29 -7.81
N PHE A 93 5.43 -16.98 -6.72
CA PHE A 93 6.46 -17.64 -5.93
C PHE A 93 6.92 -18.93 -6.62
N LYS A 94 8.16 -19.35 -6.35
CA LYS A 94 8.74 -20.56 -6.98
C LYS A 94 8.02 -21.84 -6.57
N VAL A 95 7.46 -21.85 -5.36
CA VAL A 95 6.75 -22.99 -4.77
C VAL A 95 5.52 -22.49 -4.02
N PRO A 96 4.42 -23.27 -4.00
CA PRO A 96 3.26 -22.98 -3.15
C PRO A 96 3.62 -23.03 -1.66
N MET A 97 3.11 -22.07 -0.88
CA MET A 97 3.39 -21.93 0.55
C MET A 97 2.33 -22.64 1.39
N ARG A 98 2.27 -23.97 1.31
CA ARG A 98 1.20 -24.79 1.91
C ARG A 98 0.98 -24.56 3.42
N GLY A 99 2.01 -24.13 4.16
CA GLY A 99 1.93 -23.84 5.60
C GLY A 99 1.65 -22.38 5.96
N ALA A 100 1.42 -21.50 4.98
CA ALA A 100 1.24 -20.06 5.23
C ALA A 100 -0.08 -19.75 5.94
N LYS A 101 -0.04 -18.90 6.96
CA LYS A 101 -1.20 -18.37 7.68
C LYS A 101 -1.45 -16.90 7.36
N TYR A 102 -0.40 -16.08 7.35
CA TYR A 102 -0.48 -14.67 6.96
C TYR A 102 0.78 -14.25 6.23
N VAL A 103 0.69 -13.11 5.54
CA VAL A 103 1.85 -12.41 4.98
C VAL A 103 1.95 -11.00 5.54
N ILE A 104 3.18 -10.48 5.54
CA ILE A 104 3.47 -9.06 5.71
C ILE A 104 4.10 -8.57 4.41
N ILE A 105 3.54 -7.52 3.83
CA ILE A 105 4.09 -6.83 2.67
C ILE A 105 4.61 -5.49 3.16
N GLN A 106 5.90 -5.22 2.99
CA GLN A 106 6.57 -4.04 3.53
C GLN A 106 7.38 -3.33 2.45
N ALA A 107 7.12 -2.05 2.25
CA ALA A 107 7.91 -1.20 1.36
C ALA A 107 9.32 -1.04 1.91
N ARG A 108 10.30 -0.95 1.01
CA ARG A 108 11.71 -0.74 1.37
C ARG A 108 12.10 0.73 1.52
N ALA A 109 11.20 1.63 1.16
CA ALA A 109 11.37 3.06 1.22
C ALA A 109 10.07 3.72 1.69
N ASP A 110 10.20 4.96 2.18
CA ASP A 110 9.12 5.86 2.58
C ASP A 110 8.54 6.66 1.41
N PHE A 111 8.66 6.13 0.19
CA PHE A 111 8.09 6.72 -1.01
C PHE A 111 7.71 5.67 -2.04
N VAL A 112 6.76 6.03 -2.89
CA VAL A 112 6.46 5.36 -4.15
C VAL A 112 7.04 6.15 -5.32
N VAL A 113 7.21 5.51 -6.47
CA VAL A 113 7.65 6.15 -7.70
C VAL A 113 6.52 6.11 -8.71
N ASN A 114 6.21 7.26 -9.31
CA ASN A 114 5.36 7.30 -10.49
C ASN A 114 6.14 6.72 -11.67
N SER A 115 5.76 5.54 -12.15
CA SER A 115 6.48 4.83 -13.21
C SER A 115 6.49 5.56 -14.55
N ARG A 116 5.57 6.52 -14.76
CA ARG A 116 5.50 7.33 -15.99
C ARG A 116 6.46 8.53 -15.97
N THR A 117 6.73 9.10 -14.79
CA THR A 117 7.49 10.36 -14.66
C THR A 117 8.81 10.20 -13.91
N GLY A 118 9.01 9.08 -13.21
CA GLY A 118 10.13 8.86 -12.29
C GLY A 118 10.04 9.68 -10.99
N THR A 119 8.96 10.43 -10.79
CA THR A 119 8.77 11.29 -9.62
C THR A 119 8.54 10.45 -8.37
N ARG A 120 9.23 10.79 -7.27
CA ARG A 120 8.99 10.22 -5.95
C ARG A 120 7.82 10.92 -5.27
N ILE A 121 6.97 10.14 -4.62
CA ILE A 121 5.84 10.60 -3.82
C ILE A 121 6.01 9.95 -2.45
N TYR A 122 6.32 10.76 -1.45
CA TYR A 122 6.62 10.31 -0.09
C TYR A 122 5.34 9.97 0.67
N THR A 123 5.43 9.00 1.56
CA THR A 123 4.34 8.53 2.44
C THR A 123 4.69 8.85 3.90
N ASP A 124 3.86 8.44 4.86
CA ASP A 124 4.14 8.60 6.31
C ASP A 124 5.27 7.73 6.87
N GLY A 125 6.01 7.08 5.97
CA GLY A 125 6.96 6.01 6.27
C GLY A 125 6.72 4.83 5.33
N PRO A 126 7.55 3.78 5.42
CA PRO A 126 7.40 2.61 4.57
C PRO A 126 6.03 1.94 4.73
N MET A 127 5.26 1.90 3.64
CA MET A 127 3.94 1.25 3.62
C MET A 127 4.06 -0.20 4.08
N THR A 128 3.17 -0.64 4.96
CA THR A 128 3.17 -2.01 5.48
C THR A 128 1.72 -2.51 5.61
N VAL A 129 1.46 -3.72 5.12
CA VAL A 129 0.17 -4.40 5.33
C VAL A 129 0.40 -5.83 5.82
N LYS A 130 -0.37 -6.24 6.82
CA LYS A 130 -0.51 -7.64 7.23
C LYS A 130 -1.80 -8.19 6.62
N TYR A 131 -1.71 -9.32 5.93
CA TYR A 131 -2.84 -9.98 5.29
C TYR A 131 -2.97 -11.42 5.78
N GLU A 132 -4.11 -11.75 6.39
CA GLU A 132 -4.45 -13.11 6.81
C GLU A 132 -4.97 -13.89 5.60
N LEU A 133 -4.42 -15.08 5.36
CA LEU A 133 -4.82 -15.93 4.24
C LEU A 133 -6.13 -16.64 4.57
N GLU A 134 -7.05 -16.63 3.61
CA GLU A 134 -8.34 -17.34 3.64
C GLU A 134 -8.17 -18.87 3.47
#